data_AF-A0A536RPV9-F1
#
_entry.id   AF-A0A536RPV9-F1
#
_cell.length_a   1.000
_cell.length_b   1.000
_cell.length_c   1.000
_cell.angle_alpha   90.00
_cell.angle_beta   90.00
_cell.angle_gamma   90.00
#
_symmetry.space_group_name_H-M   'P 1'
#
loop_
_entity.id
_entity.type
_entity.pdbx_description
1 polymer ?
#
loop_
_entity_poly.entity_id
_entity_poly.type
_entity_poly.pdbx_seq_one_letter_code
_entity_poly.pdbx_strand_id
1 'polypeptide(L)'
;MSEATTPATGKEQQRPSFWGRGAYELFLEKEGIPVHTGVAVADLRTADLAKWPRLDARGAYIRLAGAEDTDNAYLIELDPGRSSAPGKRLFEEYFFVLDGRGTCEVWNEGEEPASFEWQEGSLFSVPLNTTHRLHNGSGSLSARLLAVTTMPIMMNLLHNTDFMFNCPSSPSSRSARTRSATGTDRAITSSS
;
A
#
# COMPACT_ATOMS: atom_id res chain seq x y z
N MET A 1 24.64 -19.47 -28.19
CA MET A 1 24.98 -18.03 -28.21
C MET A 1 23.83 -17.32 -27.51
N SER A 2 24.08 -16.76 -26.31
CA SER A 2 23.06 -16.03 -25.55
C SER A 2 23.16 -14.58 -26.00
N GLU A 3 22.09 -14.06 -26.61
CA GLU A 3 21.97 -12.63 -26.88
C GLU A 3 21.73 -11.91 -25.55
N ALA A 4 22.64 -11.00 -25.22
CA ALA A 4 22.45 -10.06 -24.14
C ALA A 4 21.42 -9.01 -24.59
N THR A 5 20.22 -9.05 -24.01
CA THR A 5 19.22 -8.00 -24.18
C THR A 5 19.77 -6.70 -23.60
N THR A 6 20.15 -5.76 -24.46
CA THR A 6 20.49 -4.39 -24.09
C THR A 6 19.27 -3.75 -23.40
N PRO A 7 19.39 -3.23 -22.17
CA PRO A 7 18.26 -2.57 -21.51
C PRO A 7 17.91 -1.28 -22.25
N ALA A 8 16.64 -1.11 -22.60
CA ALA A 8 16.15 0.09 -23.26
C ALA A 8 16.34 1.30 -22.32
N THR A 9 17.03 2.35 -22.76
CA THR A 9 17.25 3.55 -21.95
C THR A 9 16.23 4.63 -22.33
N GLY A 10 14.98 4.44 -21.89
CA GLY A 10 13.97 5.50 -21.93
C GLY A 10 14.18 6.48 -20.78
N LYS A 11 14.38 7.76 -21.08
CA LYS A 11 14.34 8.83 -20.08
C LYS A 11 12.93 9.35 -19.96
N GLU A 12 12.51 9.64 -18.73
CA GLU A 12 11.26 10.33 -18.44
C GLU A 12 11.14 11.60 -19.29
N GLN A 13 9.97 11.82 -19.88
CA GLN A 13 9.69 13.03 -20.63
C GLN A 13 9.49 14.20 -19.65
N GLN A 14 10.50 15.07 -19.57
CA GLN A 14 10.42 16.25 -18.71
C GLN A 14 9.28 17.17 -19.15
N ARG A 15 8.41 17.52 -18.21
CA ARG A 15 7.36 18.51 -18.42
C ARG A 15 7.98 19.85 -18.83
N PRO A 16 7.34 20.63 -19.73
CA PRO A 16 7.83 21.96 -20.04
C PRO A 16 7.89 22.79 -18.76
N SER A 17 8.99 23.53 -18.56
CA SER A 17 9.28 24.24 -17.32
C SER A 17 8.20 25.23 -16.85
N PHE A 18 7.35 25.71 -17.77
CA PHE A 18 6.25 26.63 -17.47
C PHE A 18 5.05 25.99 -16.75
N TRP A 19 4.93 24.65 -16.75
CA TRP A 19 3.89 23.94 -15.99
C TRP A 19 4.23 23.79 -14.50
N GLY A 20 5.46 24.15 -14.11
CA GLY A 20 5.96 23.86 -12.77
C GLY A 20 6.05 22.36 -12.51
N ARG A 21 6.15 22.02 -11.23
CA ARG A 21 6.28 20.62 -10.78
C ARG A 21 4.94 20.09 -10.31
N GLY A 22 4.69 18.81 -10.61
CA GLY A 22 3.46 18.15 -10.15
C GLY A 22 3.41 18.00 -8.64
N ALA A 23 2.20 17.92 -8.08
CA ALA A 23 1.99 17.74 -6.63
C ALA A 23 2.71 16.47 -6.11
N TYR A 24 2.71 15.42 -6.92
CA TYR A 24 3.40 14.17 -6.59
C TYR A 24 4.93 14.31 -6.55
N GLU A 25 5.53 15.06 -7.48
CA GLU A 25 6.98 15.29 -7.48
C GLU A 25 7.44 16.07 -6.24
N LEU A 26 6.67 17.08 -5.84
CA LEU A 26 6.93 17.84 -4.61
C LEU A 26 6.80 16.96 -3.36
N PHE A 27 5.84 16.02 -3.39
CA PHE A 27 5.69 15.04 -2.33
C PHE A 27 6.93 14.12 -2.23
N LEU A 28 7.41 13.56 -3.35
CA LEU A 28 8.60 12.71 -3.37
C LEU A 28 9.84 13.40 -2.78
N GLU A 29 10.03 14.68 -3.07
CA GLU A 29 11.15 15.44 -2.46
C GLU A 29 11.00 15.63 -0.96
N LYS A 30 9.78 15.90 -0.50
CA LYS A 30 9.48 16.02 0.93
C LYS A 30 9.71 14.69 1.66
N GLU A 31 9.46 13.56 1.00
CA GLU A 31 9.80 12.23 1.53
C GLU A 31 11.32 12.07 1.71
N GLY A 32 12.11 12.56 0.75
CA GLY A 32 13.57 12.56 0.83
C GLY A 32 14.19 11.16 0.79
N ILE A 33 13.47 10.16 0.27
CA ILE A 33 13.96 8.78 0.08
C ILE A 33 14.32 8.53 -1.41
N PRO A 34 15.10 7.48 -1.73
CA PRO A 34 15.45 7.17 -3.11
C PRO A 34 14.24 7.02 -4.03
N VAL A 35 14.39 7.47 -5.28
CA VAL A 35 13.40 7.30 -6.35
C VAL A 35 14.08 6.63 -7.52
N HIS A 36 13.75 5.36 -7.76
CA HIS A 36 14.23 4.59 -8.91
C HIS A 36 13.45 5.00 -10.16
N THR A 37 14.17 5.37 -11.22
CA THR A 37 13.58 5.87 -12.49
C THR A 37 14.14 5.13 -13.70
N GLY A 38 13.57 5.38 -14.89
CA GLY A 38 13.92 4.72 -16.14
C GLY A 38 12.81 3.80 -16.61
N VAL A 39 13.07 2.89 -17.55
CA VAL A 39 12.02 2.01 -18.09
C VAL A 39 11.72 0.79 -17.21
N ALA A 40 12.66 0.42 -16.35
CA ALA A 40 12.56 -0.72 -15.45
C ALA A 40 13.57 -0.58 -14.30
N VAL A 41 13.28 -1.26 -13.19
CA VAL A 41 14.25 -1.53 -12.13
C VAL A 41 14.77 -2.96 -12.34
N ALA A 42 16.09 -3.12 -12.42
CA ALA A 42 16.71 -4.40 -12.80
C ALA A 42 16.36 -5.54 -11.83
N ASP A 43 16.41 -5.27 -10.52
CA ASP A 43 15.99 -6.20 -9.47
C ASP A 43 15.44 -5.43 -8.26
N LEU A 44 14.19 -5.70 -7.91
CA LEU A 44 13.48 -5.07 -6.78
C LEU A 44 14.00 -5.57 -5.42
N ARG A 45 14.57 -6.77 -5.35
CA ARG A 45 15.12 -7.36 -4.11
C ARG A 45 16.43 -6.74 -3.70
N THR A 46 17.18 -6.19 -4.65
CA THR A 46 18.47 -5.55 -4.41
C THR A 46 18.45 -4.04 -4.59
N ALA A 47 17.32 -3.46 -5.00
CA ALA A 47 17.17 -2.01 -5.16
C ALA A 47 17.48 -1.26 -3.86
N ASP A 48 18.15 -0.11 -4.00
CA ASP A 48 18.59 0.72 -2.88
C ASP A 48 17.39 1.30 -2.11
N LEU A 49 17.44 1.18 -0.79
CA LEU A 49 16.43 1.70 0.14
C LEU A 49 17.08 2.57 1.21
N ALA A 50 16.42 3.67 1.58
CA ALA A 50 16.79 4.49 2.73
C ALA A 50 15.80 4.33 3.88
N LYS A 51 16.17 4.80 5.07
CA LYS A 51 15.22 4.92 6.18
C LYS A 51 14.07 5.83 5.77
N TRP A 52 12.85 5.36 6.00
CA TRP A 52 11.63 6.05 5.64
C TRP A 52 10.81 6.36 6.91
N PRO A 53 10.93 7.59 7.46
CA PRO A 53 10.27 7.95 8.71
C PRO A 53 8.75 7.80 8.69
N ARG A 54 8.10 7.96 7.52
CA ARG A 54 6.64 7.83 7.38
C ARG A 54 6.11 6.48 7.82
N LEU A 55 6.82 5.44 7.38
CA LEU A 55 6.37 4.07 7.50
C LEU A 55 7.11 3.32 8.60
N ASP A 56 7.98 3.98 9.37
CA ASP A 56 8.88 3.36 10.35
C ASP A 56 9.61 2.12 9.77
N ALA A 57 10.09 2.26 8.53
CA ALA A 57 10.62 1.17 7.72
C ALA A 57 11.76 1.68 6.83
N ARG A 58 12.30 0.82 5.96
CA ARG A 58 13.14 1.25 4.84
C ARG A 58 12.30 1.28 3.56
N GLY A 59 12.60 2.16 2.63
CA GLY A 59 11.93 2.17 1.34
C GLY A 59 12.55 3.06 0.28
N ALA A 60 11.92 3.00 -0.89
CA ALA A 60 12.21 3.78 -2.06
C ALA A 60 10.98 3.84 -2.97
N TYR A 61 10.80 4.93 -3.70
CA TYR A 61 9.80 5.01 -4.77
C TYR A 61 10.34 4.46 -6.09
N ILE A 62 9.44 4.07 -6.98
CA ILE A 62 9.72 3.59 -8.33
C ILE A 62 8.82 4.36 -9.29
N ARG A 63 9.43 5.24 -10.08
CA ARG A 63 8.75 6.07 -11.07
C ARG A 63 9.28 5.75 -12.45
N LEU A 64 8.60 4.84 -13.15
CA LEU A 64 9.03 4.36 -14.45
C LEU A 64 8.56 5.27 -15.58
N ALA A 65 9.37 5.34 -16.63
CA ALA A 65 9.08 6.11 -17.82
C ALA A 65 7.82 5.59 -18.53
N GLY A 66 6.88 6.47 -18.86
CA GLY A 66 5.59 6.16 -19.48
C GLY A 66 4.44 5.85 -18.51
N ALA A 67 4.72 5.68 -17.22
CA ALA A 67 3.73 5.40 -16.18
C ALA A 67 3.60 6.55 -15.15
N GLU A 68 4.40 7.61 -15.31
CA GLU A 68 4.78 8.56 -14.27
C GLU A 68 3.60 9.28 -13.58
N ASP A 69 2.48 9.39 -14.29
CA ASP A 69 1.30 10.16 -13.89
C ASP A 69 0.04 9.29 -13.73
N THR A 70 0.12 8.00 -14.02
CA THR A 70 -1.02 7.06 -13.95
C THR A 70 -0.93 6.11 -12.77
N ASP A 71 0.26 5.55 -12.52
CA ASP A 71 0.50 4.72 -11.35
C ASP A 71 1.95 4.90 -10.88
N ASN A 72 2.22 4.44 -9.67
CA ASN A 72 3.58 4.40 -9.15
C ASN A 72 3.70 3.21 -8.22
N ALA A 73 4.93 2.78 -7.94
CA ALA A 73 5.17 1.78 -6.94
C ALA A 73 6.20 2.24 -5.92
N TYR A 74 6.16 1.68 -4.71
CA TYR A 74 7.23 1.85 -3.75
C TYR A 74 7.64 0.49 -3.17
N LEU A 75 8.90 0.41 -2.77
CA LEU A 75 9.41 -0.69 -1.97
C LEU A 75 9.31 -0.33 -0.50
N ILE A 76 8.85 -1.28 0.29
CA ILE A 76 8.94 -1.24 1.75
C ILE A 76 9.69 -2.47 2.23
N GLU A 77 10.67 -2.26 3.09
CA GLU A 77 11.40 -3.32 3.77
C GLU A 77 11.26 -3.12 5.28
N LEU A 78 10.73 -4.16 5.93
CA LEU A 78 10.58 -4.24 7.37
C LEU A 78 11.75 -5.01 7.95
N ASP A 79 12.40 -4.41 8.95
CA ASP A 79 13.43 -5.08 9.74
C ASP A 79 12.86 -6.32 10.46
N PRO A 80 13.72 -7.27 10.89
CA PRO A 80 13.29 -8.47 11.59
C PRO A 80 12.40 -8.17 12.81
N GLY A 81 11.21 -8.76 12.86
CA GLY A 81 10.24 -8.62 13.94
C GLY A 81 9.62 -7.22 14.08
N ARG A 82 9.87 -6.33 13.11
CA ARG A 82 9.36 -4.95 13.13
C ARG A 82 8.08 -4.82 12.32
N SER A 83 7.32 -3.80 12.66
CA SER A 83 6.11 -3.42 11.94
C SER A 83 6.28 -2.02 11.36
N SER A 84 5.56 -1.74 10.29
CA SER A 84 5.43 -0.38 9.79
C SER A 84 4.74 0.53 10.82
N ALA A 85 4.81 1.83 10.60
CA ALA A 85 3.87 2.77 11.19
C ALA A 85 2.44 2.45 10.71
N PRO A 86 1.41 2.64 11.57
CA PRO A 86 0.03 2.58 11.12
C PRO A 86 -0.25 3.74 10.16
N GLY A 87 -0.89 3.45 9.03
CA GLY A 87 -1.19 4.44 8.01
C GLY A 87 -2.58 4.25 7.43
N LYS A 88 -3.27 5.37 7.16
CA LYS A 88 -4.52 5.41 6.42
C LYS A 88 -4.24 6.04 5.06
N ARG A 89 -4.89 5.54 4.00
CA ARG A 89 -4.66 5.98 2.63
C ARG A 89 -5.99 6.06 1.87
N LEU A 90 -6.22 7.20 1.24
CA LEU A 90 -7.35 7.43 0.33
C LEU A 90 -6.90 7.22 -1.13
N PHE A 91 -6.18 6.14 -1.40
CA PHE A 91 -5.78 5.70 -2.73
C PHE A 91 -5.57 4.19 -2.71
N GLU A 92 -5.67 3.56 -3.87
CA GLU A 92 -5.53 2.10 -3.99
C GLU A 92 -4.08 1.70 -3.75
N GLU A 93 -3.88 0.58 -3.08
CA GLU A 93 -2.56 0.03 -2.75
C GLU A 93 -2.59 -1.50 -2.80
N TYR A 94 -1.83 -2.04 -3.76
CA TYR A 94 -1.66 -3.48 -3.97
C TYR A 94 -0.25 -3.88 -3.56
N PHE A 95 -0.14 -4.84 -2.65
CA PHE A 95 1.12 -5.37 -2.17
C PHE A 95 1.43 -6.70 -2.84
N PHE A 96 2.63 -6.81 -3.40
CA PHE A 96 3.25 -8.05 -3.80
C PHE A 96 4.46 -8.34 -2.91
N VAL A 97 4.46 -9.48 -2.21
CA VAL A 97 5.53 -9.83 -1.27
C VAL A 97 6.71 -10.41 -2.05
N LEU A 98 7.84 -9.70 -2.04
CA LEU A 98 9.07 -10.13 -2.72
C LEU A 98 9.84 -11.14 -1.88
N ASP A 99 9.95 -10.89 -0.57
CA ASP A 99 10.66 -11.74 0.38
C ASP A 99 10.01 -11.68 1.77
N GLY A 100 10.05 -12.78 2.51
CA GLY A 100 9.65 -12.85 3.92
C GLY A 100 8.20 -13.30 4.15
N ARG A 101 7.73 -13.14 5.39
CA ARG A 101 6.38 -13.49 5.83
C ARG A 101 5.94 -12.64 7.02
N GLY A 102 4.64 -12.53 7.23
CA GLY A 102 4.12 -11.70 8.30
C GLY A 102 2.61 -11.56 8.28
N THR A 103 2.13 -10.48 8.89
CA THR A 103 0.70 -10.16 8.99
C THR A 103 0.42 -8.73 8.53
N CYS A 104 -0.81 -8.49 8.10
CA CYS A 104 -1.35 -7.16 7.88
C CYS A 104 -2.56 -6.98 8.81
N GLU A 105 -2.53 -5.96 9.66
CA GLU A 105 -3.65 -5.54 10.49
C GLU A 105 -4.40 -4.41 9.79
N VAL A 106 -5.74 -4.44 9.81
CA VAL A 106 -6.62 -3.49 9.12
C VAL A 106 -7.80 -3.14 10.02
N TRP A 107 -8.06 -1.84 10.24
CA TRP A 107 -9.14 -1.37 11.12
C TRP A 107 -9.63 0.05 10.78
N ASN A 108 -10.89 0.32 11.13
CA ASN A 108 -11.44 1.68 11.18
C ASN A 108 -11.61 2.15 12.62
N GLU A 109 -11.88 3.45 12.79
CA GLU A 109 -12.19 4.00 14.10
C GLU A 109 -13.42 3.31 14.73
N GLY A 110 -13.24 2.77 15.94
CA GLY A 110 -14.29 2.08 16.68
C GLY A 110 -14.55 0.62 16.27
N GLU A 111 -13.75 0.05 15.36
CA GLU A 111 -13.81 -1.36 14.98
C GLU A 111 -12.61 -2.14 15.57
N GLU A 112 -12.82 -3.42 15.89
CA GLU A 112 -11.73 -4.33 16.26
C GLU A 112 -10.85 -4.63 15.03
N PRO A 113 -9.51 -4.63 15.16
CA PRO A 113 -8.64 -4.96 14.05
C PRO A 113 -8.86 -6.36 13.50
N ALA A 114 -9.00 -6.44 12.17
CA ALA A 114 -8.92 -7.69 11.45
C ALA A 114 -7.47 -7.89 10.98
N SER A 115 -6.99 -9.13 10.99
CA SER A 115 -5.66 -9.47 10.49
C SER A 115 -5.69 -10.63 9.50
N PHE A 116 -4.74 -10.61 8.58
CA PHE A 116 -4.46 -11.73 7.69
C PHE A 116 -2.96 -11.92 7.53
N GLU A 117 -2.57 -13.15 7.23
CA GLU A 117 -1.17 -13.53 7.01
C GLU A 117 -0.77 -13.36 5.55
N TRP A 118 0.51 -13.08 5.32
CA TRP A 118 1.12 -13.04 4.00
C TRP A 118 2.52 -13.67 4.05
N GLN A 119 2.99 -14.11 2.89
CA GLN A 119 4.31 -14.67 2.69
C GLN A 119 4.80 -14.36 1.28
N GLU A 120 6.07 -14.65 0.98
CA GLU A 120 6.64 -14.52 -0.36
C GLU A 120 5.70 -15.03 -1.46
N GLY A 121 5.50 -14.20 -2.49
CA GLY A 121 4.59 -14.47 -3.61
C GLY A 121 3.12 -14.13 -3.33
N SER A 122 2.75 -13.70 -2.13
CA SER A 122 1.38 -13.24 -1.83
C SER A 122 1.09 -11.92 -2.56
N LEU A 123 -0.13 -11.81 -3.08
CA LEU A 123 -0.70 -10.58 -3.64
C LEU A 123 -1.96 -10.22 -2.84
N PHE A 124 -2.02 -9.01 -2.29
CA PHE A 124 -3.17 -8.53 -1.55
C PHE A 124 -3.36 -7.02 -1.72
N SER A 125 -4.54 -6.53 -1.39
CA SER A 125 -4.82 -5.10 -1.27
C SER A 125 -5.40 -4.80 0.10
N VAL A 126 -5.28 -3.53 0.51
CA VAL A 126 -5.96 -3.02 1.70
C VAL A 126 -7.15 -2.17 1.25
N PRO A 127 -8.34 -2.31 1.88
CA PRO A 127 -9.48 -1.46 1.57
C PRO A 127 -9.15 0.04 1.69
N LEU A 128 -9.73 0.84 0.80
CA LEU A 128 -9.60 2.29 0.83
C LEU A 128 -10.07 2.90 2.16
N ASN A 129 -9.38 3.97 2.58
CA ASN A 129 -9.73 4.78 3.74
C ASN A 129 -9.74 4.01 5.08
N THR A 130 -9.02 2.89 5.14
CA THR A 130 -8.85 2.09 6.36
C THR A 130 -7.43 2.21 6.88
N THR A 131 -7.28 2.25 8.20
CA THR A 131 -5.95 2.23 8.83
C THR A 131 -5.39 0.82 8.73
N HIS A 132 -4.13 0.69 8.37
CA HIS A 132 -3.47 -0.61 8.33
C HIS A 132 -2.02 -0.54 8.75
N ARG A 133 -1.48 -1.71 9.12
CA ARG A 133 -0.10 -1.89 9.56
C ARG A 133 0.43 -3.24 9.08
N LEU A 134 1.61 -3.24 8.49
CA LEU A 134 2.33 -4.45 8.13
C LEU A 134 3.25 -4.87 9.28
N HIS A 135 3.34 -6.17 9.56
CA HIS A 135 4.26 -6.72 10.55
C HIS A 135 5.09 -7.84 9.94
N ASN A 136 6.41 -7.77 10.08
CA ASN A 136 7.31 -8.85 9.71
C ASN A 136 7.33 -9.92 10.83
N GLY A 137 6.86 -11.12 10.51
CA GLY A 137 6.80 -12.24 11.45
C GLY A 137 8.12 -12.98 11.64
N SER A 138 9.17 -12.63 10.89
CA SER A 138 10.50 -13.22 11.05
C SER A 138 11.35 -12.40 12.03
N GLY A 139 11.85 -13.03 13.09
CA GLY A 139 12.77 -12.39 14.05
C GLY A 139 14.22 -12.30 13.58
N SER A 140 14.56 -12.86 12.42
CA SER A 140 15.94 -12.91 11.91
C SER A 140 16.12 -12.46 10.46
N LEU A 141 15.05 -12.40 9.67
CA LEU A 141 15.08 -12.01 8.26
C LEU A 141 14.22 -10.76 8.07
N SER A 142 14.63 -9.86 7.19
CA SER A 142 13.77 -8.77 6.74
C SER A 142 12.62 -9.29 5.87
N ALA A 143 11.58 -8.49 5.70
CA ALA A 143 10.52 -8.73 4.74
C ALA A 143 10.44 -7.56 3.77
N ARG A 144 10.37 -7.84 2.47
CA ARG A 144 10.37 -6.82 1.43
C ARG A 144 9.12 -6.97 0.56
N LEU A 145 8.42 -5.87 0.35
CA LEU A 145 7.18 -5.81 -0.42
C LEU A 145 7.26 -4.70 -1.45
N LEU A 146 6.68 -4.96 -2.63
CA LEU A 146 6.35 -3.96 -3.63
C LEU A 146 4.91 -3.52 -3.41
N ALA A 147 4.67 -2.22 -3.30
CA ALA A 147 3.35 -1.62 -3.23
C ALA A 147 3.08 -0.83 -4.51
N VAL A 148 2.09 -1.22 -5.31
CA VAL A 148 1.64 -0.48 -6.50
C VAL A 148 0.43 0.37 -6.12
N THR A 149 0.45 1.65 -6.49
CA THR A 149 -0.52 2.64 -5.98
C THR A 149 -1.07 3.55 -7.06
N THR A 150 -2.29 4.04 -6.84
CA THR A 150 -2.91 5.14 -7.62
C THR A 150 -2.65 6.51 -7.00
N MET A 151 -1.68 6.61 -6.09
CA MET A 151 -1.36 7.83 -5.35
C MET A 151 -1.03 9.05 -6.25
N PRO A 152 -0.28 8.93 -7.37
CA PRO A 152 0.01 10.08 -8.23
C PRO A 152 -1.26 10.74 -8.78
N ILE A 153 -2.21 9.94 -9.28
CA ILE A 153 -3.51 10.42 -9.77
C ILE A 153 -4.24 11.14 -8.65
N MET A 154 -4.31 10.51 -7.47
CA MET A 154 -5.07 11.07 -6.35
C MET A 154 -4.47 12.39 -5.84
N MET A 155 -3.14 12.51 -5.80
CA MET A 155 -2.46 13.75 -5.43
C MET A 155 -2.72 14.88 -6.42
N ASN A 156 -2.69 14.55 -7.72
CA ASN A 156 -2.96 15.53 -8.78
C ASN A 156 -4.43 15.92 -8.86
N LEU A 157 -5.35 15.09 -8.35
CA LEU A 157 -6.78 15.41 -8.31
C LEU A 157 -7.15 16.25 -7.07
N LEU A 158 -6.67 15.85 -5.90
CA LEU A 158 -7.09 16.45 -4.63
C LEU A 158 -6.23 17.65 -4.21
N HIS A 159 -4.96 17.68 -4.61
CA HIS A 159 -3.97 18.66 -4.17
C HIS A 159 -3.92 18.86 -2.63
N ASN A 160 -4.30 17.83 -1.87
CA ASN A 160 -4.41 17.86 -0.41
C ASN A 160 -3.88 16.53 0.18
N THR A 161 -2.58 16.51 0.48
CA THR A 161 -1.90 15.33 1.01
C THR A 161 -2.41 14.96 2.41
N ASP A 162 -2.70 15.93 3.26
CA ASP A 162 -3.21 15.68 4.60
C ASP A 162 -4.56 14.95 4.56
N PHE A 163 -5.46 15.35 3.67
CA PHE A 163 -6.74 14.66 3.48
C PHE A 163 -6.54 13.25 2.93
N MET A 164 -5.55 13.02 2.04
CA MET A 164 -5.27 11.69 1.51
C MET A 164 -4.79 10.69 2.57
N PHE A 165 -4.05 11.14 3.58
CA PHE A 165 -3.49 10.27 4.61
C PHE A 165 -4.29 10.27 5.93
N ASN A 166 -5.13 11.28 6.16
CA ASN A 166 -5.88 11.46 7.41
C ASN A 166 -7.38 11.67 7.16
N CYS A 167 -7.92 11.16 6.05
CA CYS A 167 -9.36 11.24 5.79
C CYS A 167 -10.15 10.60 6.96
N PRO A 168 -11.18 11.30 7.51
CA PRO A 168 -12.07 10.70 8.49
C PRO A 168 -12.72 9.45 7.90
N SER A 169 -12.68 8.35 8.63
CA SER A 169 -13.48 7.17 8.31
C SER A 169 -14.88 7.41 8.86
N SER A 170 -15.92 7.21 8.04
CA SER A 170 -17.28 7.16 8.59
C SER A 170 -17.38 5.93 9.50
N PRO A 171 -18.01 6.01 10.69
CA PRO A 171 -18.36 4.83 11.46
C PRO A 171 -19.20 3.94 10.55
N SER A 172 -18.66 2.80 10.13
CA SER A 172 -19.27 2.03 9.05
C SER A 172 -20.66 1.53 9.49
N SER A 173 -21.62 1.51 8.56
CA SER A 173 -22.98 0.96 8.75
C SER A 173 -22.99 -0.56 8.96
N ARG A 174 -21.86 -1.17 9.31
CA ARG A 174 -21.67 -2.61 9.48
C ARG A 174 -22.18 -3.12 10.83
N SER A 175 -22.56 -2.22 11.74
CA SER A 175 -23.30 -2.53 12.97
C SER A 175 -24.73 -3.07 12.72
N ALA A 176 -25.21 -3.10 11.47
CA ALA A 176 -26.56 -3.57 11.13
C ALA A 176 -26.66 -5.06 10.75
N ARG A 177 -25.63 -5.89 11.02
CA ARG A 177 -25.73 -7.35 10.84
C ARG A 177 -25.30 -8.09 12.10
N THR A 178 -26.24 -8.25 13.04
CA THR A 178 -26.75 -9.55 13.53
C THR A 178 -27.71 -9.28 14.70
N ARG A 179 -28.99 -9.10 14.38
CA ARG A 179 -30.10 -9.49 15.26
C ARG A 179 -31.12 -10.25 14.43
N SER A 180 -30.78 -11.47 14.01
CA SER A 180 -31.80 -12.47 13.74
C SER A 180 -32.13 -13.15 15.07
N ALA A 181 -32.95 -12.49 15.89
CA ALA A 181 -33.59 -13.15 17.01
C ALA A 181 -34.78 -13.95 16.46
N THR A 182 -34.55 -15.25 16.30
CA THR A 182 -35.52 -16.35 16.47
C THR A 182 -36.90 -16.17 15.85
N GLY A 183 -37.07 -16.80 14.68
CA GLY A 183 -38.38 -17.18 14.16
C GLY A 183 -39.13 -18.03 15.18
N THR A 184 -40.38 -17.67 15.37
CA THR A 184 -41.41 -18.43 16.06
C THR A 184 -41.56 -19.82 15.45
N ASP A 185 -41.24 -20.85 16.22
CA ASP A 185 -41.64 -22.22 15.92
C ASP A 185 -42.41 -22.77 17.12
N ARG A 186 -43.74 -22.74 17.02
CA ARG A 186 -44.65 -23.53 17.86
C ARG A 186 -45.79 -24.04 16.97
N ALA A 187 -45.58 -25.22 16.42
CA ALA A 187 -46.64 -26.17 16.14
C ALA A 187 -46.45 -27.38 17.09
N ILE A 188 -47.51 -28.21 17.23
CA ILE A 188 -47.74 -29.36 18.15
C ILE A 188 -48.63 -28.92 19.34
N THR A 189 -49.87 -29.38 19.59
CA THR A 189 -50.72 -30.48 19.08
C THR A 189 -52.20 -30.26 19.48
N SER A 190 -53.10 -30.94 18.78
CA SER A 190 -54.56 -31.09 18.97
C SER A 190 -55.01 -31.88 20.21
N SER A 191 -56.35 -31.90 20.41
CA SER A 191 -57.21 -32.73 21.29
C SER A 191 -57.43 -32.19 22.71
N SER A 192 -58.64 -32.08 23.28
CA SER A 192 -60.01 -32.49 22.91
C SER A 192 -61.02 -31.46 23.40
#